data_AF-R7HVE4-F1
#
_entry.id   AF-R7HVE4-F1
#
_cell.length_a   1.000
_cell.length_b   1.000
_cell.length_c   1.000
_cell.angle_alpha   90.00
_cell.angle_beta   90.00
_cell.angle_gamma   90.00
#
_symmetry.space_group_name_H-M   'P 1'
#
loop_
_entity.id
_entity.type
_entity.pdbx_description
1 polymer ?
#
loop_
_entity_poly.entity_id
_entity_poly.type
_entity_poly.pdbx_seq_one_letter_code
_entity_poly.pdbx_strand_id
1 'polypeptide(L)'
;MAESIRVFENSLRDYLINVQTDSYNTGGKIEQRYNNLKVYMEPKKTSIPHFLVSVNISAVCYQIDPIEKIDGSMGSDERFVTMWAGRPNINGELKKHWVYLTKSNEILNQQVQNEKKTEENMEISKAEIKDAAESVTGSGVRHRLKAFEARLKKKRINRKINI
;
A
#
# COMPACT_ATOMS: atom_id res chain seq x y z
N MET A 1 -5.12 3.74 6.99
CA MET A 1 -5.32 4.99 7.75
C MET A 1 -4.18 5.94 7.40
N ALA A 2 -4.45 7.01 6.64
CA ALA A 2 -3.46 8.03 6.33
C ALA A 2 -3.50 9.10 7.44
N GLU A 3 -2.97 8.77 8.60
CA GLU A 3 -3.03 9.66 9.77
C GLU A 3 -1.74 10.45 9.94
N SER A 4 -1.89 11.78 10.02
CA SER A 4 -0.93 12.82 10.42
C SER A 4 -0.09 13.59 9.37
N ILE A 5 -0.48 13.70 8.09
CA ILE A 5 0.08 14.79 7.25
C ILE A 5 -0.73 16.10 7.32
N ARG A 6 -2.03 16.03 7.60
CA ARG A 6 -2.88 17.23 7.76
C ARG A 6 -2.37 18.23 8.81
N VAL A 7 -1.65 17.72 9.81
CA VAL A 7 -1.00 18.56 10.84
C VAL A 7 0.08 19.44 10.21
N PHE A 8 0.88 18.88 9.29
CA PHE A 8 1.87 19.65 8.53
C PHE A 8 1.21 20.61 7.55
N GLU A 9 0.10 20.22 6.91
CA GLU A 9 -0.66 21.10 6.03
C GLU A 9 -1.17 22.34 6.77
N ASN A 10 -1.82 22.14 7.92
CA ASN A 10 -2.36 23.23 8.72
C ASN A 10 -1.21 24.10 9.28
N SER A 11 -0.17 23.47 9.82
CA SER A 11 1.01 24.19 10.33
C SER A 11 1.70 25.04 9.27
N LEU A 12 1.88 24.50 8.06
CA LEU A 12 2.49 25.24 6.95
C LEU A 12 1.55 26.34 6.45
N ARG A 13 0.25 26.08 6.33
CA ARG A 13 -0.75 27.07 5.93
C ARG A 13 -0.76 28.25 6.90
N ASP A 14 -0.86 27.99 8.20
CA ASP A 14 -0.90 29.03 9.23
C ASP A 14 0.40 29.83 9.23
N TYR A 15 1.54 29.14 9.07
CA TYR A 15 2.84 29.80 8.95
C TYR A 15 2.90 30.72 7.73
N LEU A 16 2.48 30.25 6.55
CA LEU A 16 2.49 31.03 5.30
C LEU A 16 1.57 32.25 5.39
N ILE A 17 0.37 32.09 5.93
CA ILE A 17 -0.55 33.21 6.16
C ILE A 17 0.10 34.24 7.08
N ASN A 18 0.66 33.81 8.20
CA ASN A 18 1.28 34.71 9.18
C ASN A 18 2.48 35.48 8.62
N VAL A 19 3.35 34.83 7.83
CA VAL A 19 4.53 35.52 7.28
C VAL A 19 4.21 36.40 6.06
N GLN A 20 3.09 36.17 5.38
CA GLN A 20 2.67 36.98 4.22
C GLN A 20 1.66 38.07 4.56
N THR A 21 1.00 37.95 5.71
CA THR A 21 0.10 38.99 6.21
C THR A 21 0.96 40.16 6.70
N ASP A 22 0.90 41.24 5.95
CA ASP A 22 1.50 42.53 6.28
C ASP A 22 0.40 43.60 6.24
N SER A 23 0.67 44.77 6.79
CA SER A 23 -0.22 45.94 6.91
C SER A 23 -0.90 46.34 5.59
N TYR A 24 -0.33 45.96 4.44
CA TYR A 24 -0.85 46.25 3.10
C TYR A 24 -1.57 45.06 2.44
N ASN A 25 -1.43 43.84 2.97
CA ASN A 25 -2.08 42.65 2.45
C ASN A 25 -3.25 42.24 3.36
N THR A 26 -4.47 42.34 2.83
CA THR A 26 -5.67 41.90 3.53
C THR A 26 -5.65 40.37 3.69
N GLY A 27 -5.63 39.88 4.95
CA GLY A 27 -5.48 38.45 5.28
C GLY A 27 -6.40 37.51 4.52
N GLY A 28 -7.65 37.93 4.24
CA GLY A 28 -8.61 37.11 3.49
C GLY A 28 -8.18 36.72 2.07
N LYS A 29 -7.38 37.53 1.36
CA LYS A 29 -6.84 37.15 0.04
C LYS A 29 -5.72 36.11 0.15
N ILE A 30 -4.92 36.19 1.21
CA ILE A 30 -3.81 35.26 1.47
C ILE A 30 -4.36 33.91 1.92
N GLU A 31 -5.36 33.91 2.79
CA GLU A 31 -6.05 32.69 3.23
C GLU A 31 -6.61 31.89 2.04
N GLN A 32 -7.27 32.57 1.10
CA GLN A 32 -7.81 31.94 -0.10
C GLN A 32 -6.71 31.30 -0.97
N ARG A 33 -5.53 31.91 -1.03
CA ARG A 33 -4.39 31.42 -1.84
C ARG A 33 -3.92 30.03 -1.38
N TYR A 34 -3.94 29.76 -0.08
CA TYR A 34 -3.43 28.53 0.53
C TYR A 34 -4.52 27.54 0.95
N ASN A 35 -5.77 27.77 0.54
CA ASN A 35 -6.90 26.93 0.92
C ASN A 35 -6.75 25.48 0.42
N ASN A 36 -6.17 25.30 -0.77
CA ASN A 36 -5.90 23.98 -1.36
C ASN A 36 -4.48 23.47 -1.09
N LEU A 37 -3.75 24.06 -0.13
CA LEU A 37 -2.42 23.61 0.23
C LEU A 37 -2.45 22.16 0.71
N LYS A 38 -1.56 21.36 0.13
CA LYS A 38 -1.33 19.96 0.47
C LYS A 38 0.13 19.72 0.75
N VAL A 39 0.38 18.87 1.73
CA VAL A 39 1.69 18.33 2.05
C VAL A 39 1.54 16.83 1.92
N TYR A 40 2.53 16.15 1.35
CA TYR A 40 2.53 14.69 1.26
C TYR A 40 3.95 14.15 1.13
N MET A 41 4.11 12.85 1.34
CA MET A 41 5.39 12.14 1.24
C MET A 41 5.20 10.88 0.39
N GLU A 42 6.14 10.58 -0.50
CA GLU A 42 6.05 9.44 -1.42
C GLU A 42 7.27 8.52 -1.31
N PRO A 43 7.41 7.77 -0.20
CA PRO A 43 8.56 6.86 0.00
C PRO A 43 8.67 5.74 -1.03
N LYS A 44 7.61 5.48 -1.80
CA LYS A 44 7.61 4.49 -2.89
C LYS A 44 8.30 4.99 -4.16
N LYS A 45 8.32 6.30 -4.41
CA LYS A 45 8.92 6.87 -5.64
C LYS A 45 10.41 7.15 -5.47
N THR A 46 10.84 7.51 -4.26
CA THR A 46 12.23 7.87 -4.00
C THR A 46 12.64 7.41 -2.61
N SER A 47 13.80 6.76 -2.52
CA SER A 47 14.37 6.26 -1.26
C SER A 47 14.86 7.39 -0.33
N ILE A 48 15.18 8.55 -0.92
CA ILE A 48 15.64 9.75 -0.21
C ILE A 48 14.48 10.31 0.63
N PRO A 49 14.68 10.60 1.93
CA PRO A 49 13.68 11.28 2.76
C PRO A 49 13.29 12.64 2.20
N HIS A 50 12.04 12.77 1.75
CA HIS A 50 11.54 13.98 1.12
C HIS A 50 10.09 14.28 1.51
N PHE A 51 9.67 15.53 1.30
CA PHE A 51 8.28 15.93 1.37
C PHE A 51 7.94 16.81 0.18
N LEU A 52 6.69 16.71 -0.27
CA LEU A 52 6.14 17.51 -1.35
C LEU A 52 5.15 18.51 -0.79
N VAL A 53 5.18 19.71 -1.34
CA VAL A 53 4.20 20.76 -1.08
C VAL A 53 3.55 21.14 -2.38
N SER A 54 2.22 21.17 -2.41
CA SER A 54 1.45 21.60 -3.57
C SER A 54 0.40 22.62 -3.17
N VAL A 55 0.31 23.71 -3.93
CA VAL A 55 -0.66 24.79 -3.76
C VAL A 55 -1.05 25.28 -5.15
N ASN A 56 -2.34 25.33 -5.45
CA ASN A 56 -2.84 25.70 -6.79
C ASN A 56 -2.16 24.89 -7.91
N ILE A 57 -1.48 25.55 -8.85
CA ILE A 57 -0.74 24.93 -9.95
C ILE A 57 0.75 24.70 -9.61
N SER A 58 1.19 25.15 -8.43
CA SER A 58 2.58 25.06 -8.00
C SER A 58 2.81 23.82 -7.16
N ALA A 59 3.94 23.16 -7.38
CA ALA A 59 4.36 22.01 -6.62
C ALA A 59 5.89 22.00 -6.51
N VAL A 60 6.39 21.58 -5.35
CA VAL A 60 7.82 21.52 -5.05
C VAL A 60 8.11 20.33 -4.16
N CYS A 61 9.27 19.72 -4.35
CA CYS A 61 9.78 18.60 -3.57
C CYS A 61 11.06 19.03 -2.84
N TYR A 62 11.12 18.78 -1.54
CA TYR A 62 12.26 19.06 -0.69
C TYR A 62 12.79 17.79 -0.04
N GLN A 63 14.10 17.66 0.00
CA GLN A 63 14.78 16.72 0.89
C GLN A 63 14.59 17.18 2.34
N ILE A 64 14.45 16.22 3.27
CA ILE A 64 14.26 16.54 4.70
C ILE A 64 15.60 16.82 5.39
N ASP A 65 16.68 16.18 4.94
CA ASP A 65 18.01 16.29 5.54
C ASP A 65 19.15 16.08 4.52
N PRO A 66 19.92 17.14 4.16
CA PRO A 66 19.65 18.55 4.45
C PRO A 66 18.36 19.04 3.79
N ILE A 67 17.82 20.19 4.24
CA ILE A 67 16.64 20.78 3.62
C ILE A 67 17.04 21.47 2.34
N GLU A 68 16.93 20.74 1.24
CA GLU A 68 17.30 21.20 -0.08
C GLU A 68 16.18 20.89 -1.07
N LYS A 69 16.00 21.80 -2.04
CA LYS A 69 15.02 21.60 -3.11
C LYS A 69 15.53 20.53 -4.07
N ILE A 70 14.71 19.51 -4.30
CA ILE A 70 15.00 18.45 -5.25
C ILE A 70 14.39 18.80 -6.61
N ASP A 71 13.12 19.18 -6.63
CA ASP A 71 12.36 19.37 -7.87
C ASP A 71 11.19 20.35 -7.68
N GLY A 72 10.71 20.90 -8.79
CA GLY A 72 9.56 21.81 -8.83
C GLY A 72 9.84 23.22 -8.34
N SER A 73 8.78 24.02 -8.21
CA SER A 73 8.86 25.40 -7.76
C SER A 73 7.54 25.93 -7.18
N MET A 74 7.67 26.80 -6.18
CA MET A 74 6.57 27.62 -5.62
C MET A 74 6.84 29.14 -5.75
N GLY A 75 7.80 29.53 -6.59
CA GLY A 75 8.15 30.93 -6.79
C GLY A 75 8.59 31.63 -5.50
N SER A 76 7.96 32.75 -5.16
CA SER A 76 8.29 33.55 -3.96
C SER A 76 8.17 32.77 -2.65
N ASP A 77 7.33 31.73 -2.63
CA ASP A 77 6.96 31.05 -1.39
C ASP A 77 8.00 30.01 -0.94
N GLU A 78 8.93 29.62 -1.83
CA GLU A 78 9.95 28.59 -1.58
C GLU A 78 10.81 28.90 -0.34
N ARG A 79 11.18 30.17 -0.16
CA ARG A 79 11.97 30.60 0.99
C ARG A 79 11.22 30.33 2.29
N PHE A 80 9.92 30.61 2.32
CA PHE A 80 9.11 30.43 3.51
C PHE A 80 8.90 28.94 3.82
N VAL A 81 8.69 28.10 2.80
CA VAL A 81 8.60 26.65 2.99
C VAL A 81 9.90 26.08 3.58
N THR A 82 11.04 26.51 3.05
CA THR A 82 12.37 26.11 3.55
C THR A 82 12.58 26.54 5.01
N MET A 83 12.21 27.79 5.35
CA MET A 83 12.29 28.30 6.73
C MET A 83 11.37 27.56 7.69
N TRP A 84 10.15 27.20 7.26
CA TRP A 84 9.21 26.42 8.06
C TRP A 84 9.74 25.01 8.32
N ALA A 85 10.20 24.33 7.28
CA ALA A 85 10.74 22.98 7.37
C ALA A 85 12.03 22.93 8.20
N GLY A 86 12.80 24.03 8.22
CA GLY A 86 14.04 24.18 8.99
C GLY A 86 13.86 24.32 10.50
N ARG A 87 12.62 24.53 10.97
CA ARG A 87 12.36 24.62 12.40
C ARG A 87 12.61 23.26 13.06
N PRO A 88 13.40 23.17 14.15
CA PRO A 88 13.78 21.87 14.74
C PRO A 88 12.59 20.99 15.12
N ASN A 89 11.50 21.59 15.60
CA ASN A 89 10.25 20.88 15.91
C ASN A 89 9.58 20.32 14.65
N ILE A 90 9.52 21.08 13.55
CA ILE A 90 8.93 20.63 12.29
C ILE A 90 9.81 19.58 11.61
N ASN A 91 11.12 19.84 11.48
CA ASN A 91 12.05 18.89 10.86
C ASN A 91 12.07 17.55 11.60
N GLY A 92 12.10 17.59 12.94
CA GLY A 92 12.05 16.39 13.77
C GLY A 92 10.78 15.56 13.53
N GLU A 93 9.63 16.21 13.45
CA GLU A 93 8.37 15.52 13.16
C GLU A 93 8.28 15.01 11.71
N LEU A 94 8.79 15.75 10.72
CA LEU A 94 8.87 15.29 9.33
C LEU A 94 9.73 14.02 9.21
N LYS A 95 10.89 13.98 9.87
CA LYS A 95 11.77 12.81 9.93
C LYS A 95 11.08 11.60 10.57
N LYS A 96 10.42 11.81 11.72
CA LYS A 96 9.66 10.75 12.40
C LYS A 96 8.55 10.19 11.52
N HIS A 97 7.80 11.08 10.85
CA HIS A 97 6.70 10.70 9.99
C HIS A 97 7.19 9.92 8.76
N TRP A 98 8.32 10.32 8.17
CA TRP A 98 8.96 9.56 7.09
C TRP A 98 9.28 8.12 7.51
N VAL A 99 9.94 7.95 8.66
CA VAL A 99 10.29 6.63 9.21
C VAL A 99 9.04 5.79 9.50
N TYR A 100 7.98 6.41 10.01
CA TYR A 100 6.71 5.74 10.23
C TYR A 100 6.12 5.20 8.91
N LEU A 101 6.12 6.02 7.85
CA LEU A 101 5.61 5.62 6.55
C LEU A 101 6.46 4.50 5.92
N THR A 102 7.79 4.56 6.00
CA THR A 102 8.65 3.51 5.43
C THR A 102 8.48 2.18 6.15
N LYS A 103 8.53 2.17 7.50
CA LYS A 103 8.32 0.96 8.30
C LYS A 103 6.94 0.35 8.11
N SER A 104 5.90 1.19 8.05
CA SER A 104 4.53 0.72 7.80
C SER A 104 4.41 0.05 6.42
N ASN A 105 5.06 0.60 5.40
CA ASN A 105 5.10 -0.01 4.07
C ASN A 105 5.88 -1.34 4.06
N GLU A 106 7.00 -1.43 4.79
CA GLU A 106 7.76 -2.66 4.93
C GLU A 106 6.94 -3.78 5.56
N ILE A 107 6.23 -3.48 6.67
CA ILE A 107 5.36 -4.45 7.36
C ILE A 107 4.25 -4.93 6.42
N LEU A 108 3.59 -4.00 5.72
CA LEU A 108 2.52 -4.35 4.77
C LEU A 108 3.05 -5.24 3.64
N ASN A 109 4.22 -4.92 3.09
CA ASN A 109 4.83 -5.72 2.03
C ASN A 109 5.18 -7.13 2.53
N GLN A 110 5.66 -7.27 3.76
CA GLN A 110 5.93 -8.59 4.37
C GLN A 110 4.66 -9.41 4.55
N GLN A 111 3.55 -8.80 4.99
CA GLN A 111 2.26 -9.48 5.11
C GLN A 111 1.77 -10.02 3.75
N VAL A 112 1.80 -9.18 2.70
CA VAL A 112 1.40 -9.60 1.34
C VAL A 112 2.27 -10.75 0.82
N GLN A 113 3.58 -10.73 1.09
CA GLN A 113 4.47 -11.82 0.67
C GLN A 113 4.21 -13.11 1.45
N ASN A 114 3.89 -13.01 2.74
CA ASN A 114 3.55 -14.18 3.55
C ASN A 114 2.20 -14.78 3.12
N GLU A 115 1.21 -13.96 2.77
CA GLU A 115 -0.08 -14.41 2.22
C GLU A 115 0.11 -15.17 0.91
N LYS A 116 0.87 -14.62 -0.05
CA LYS A 116 1.18 -15.30 -1.32
C LYS A 116 1.87 -16.65 -1.13
N LYS A 117 2.88 -16.71 -0.26
CA LYS A 117 3.56 -17.98 0.07
C LYS A 117 2.60 -18.99 0.69
N THR A 118 1.62 -18.53 1.47
CA THR A 118 0.62 -19.40 2.10
C THR A 118 -0.36 -19.95 1.04
N GLU A 119 -0.78 -19.12 0.08
CA GLU A 119 -1.62 -19.54 -1.04
C GLU A 119 -0.91 -20.56 -1.93
N GLU A 120 0.34 -20.30 -2.32
CA GLU A 120 1.18 -21.22 -3.11
C GLU A 120 1.34 -22.57 -2.40
N ASN A 121 1.65 -22.57 -1.10
CA ASN A 121 1.76 -23.79 -0.31
C ASN A 121 0.44 -24.59 -0.24
N MET A 122 -0.70 -23.91 -0.16
CA MET A 122 -2.01 -24.57 -0.19
C MET A 122 -2.33 -25.18 -1.56
N GLU A 123 -1.93 -24.54 -2.66
CA GLU A 123 -2.10 -25.08 -4.01
C GLU A 123 -1.24 -26.32 -4.24
N ILE A 124 0.03 -26.31 -3.81
CA ILE A 124 0.91 -27.48 -3.86
C ILE A 124 0.30 -28.64 -3.08
N SER A 125 -0.17 -28.39 -1.85
CA SER A 125 -0.80 -29.44 -1.02
C SER A 125 -2.06 -30.02 -1.68
N LYS A 126 -2.90 -29.19 -2.32
CA LYS A 126 -4.07 -29.67 -3.08
C LYS A 126 -3.67 -30.50 -4.30
N ALA A 127 -2.62 -30.11 -5.01
CA ALA A 127 -2.10 -30.86 -6.15
C ALA A 127 -1.54 -32.23 -5.73
N GLU A 128 -0.79 -32.29 -4.64
CA GLU A 128 -0.26 -33.53 -4.06
C GLU A 128 -1.37 -34.48 -3.62
N ILE A 129 -2.41 -33.97 -2.94
CA ILE A 129 -3.58 -34.77 -2.54
C ILE A 129 -4.31 -35.32 -3.77
N LYS A 130 -4.44 -34.53 -4.83
CA LYS A 130 -5.08 -34.95 -6.08
C LYS A 130 -4.27 -36.05 -6.77
N ASP A 131 -2.95 -35.90 -6.88
CA ASP A 131 -2.06 -36.90 -7.47
C ASP A 131 -2.03 -38.21 -6.65
N ALA A 132 -2.04 -38.10 -5.32
CA ALA A 132 -2.20 -39.24 -4.42
C ALA A 132 -3.57 -39.94 -4.60
N ALA A 133 -4.66 -39.19 -4.78
CA ALA A 133 -5.98 -39.77 -5.05
C ALA A 133 -6.03 -40.45 -6.44
N GLU A 134 -5.40 -39.88 -7.44
CA GLU A 134 -5.31 -40.44 -8.79
C GLU A 134 -4.45 -41.72 -8.83
N SER A 135 -3.35 -41.77 -8.07
CA SER A 135 -2.52 -42.98 -7.94
C SER A 135 -3.24 -44.12 -7.21
N VAL A 136 -3.99 -43.82 -6.13
CA VAL A 136 -4.79 -44.82 -5.38
C VAL A 136 -5.99 -45.31 -6.20
N THR A 137 -6.55 -44.46 -7.06
CA THR A 137 -7.63 -44.83 -8.00
C THR A 137 -7.14 -45.31 -9.36
N GLY A 138 -5.82 -45.41 -9.52
CA GLY A 138 -5.12 -45.93 -10.70
C GLY A 138 -5.62 -47.30 -11.14
N SER A 139 -5.42 -47.61 -12.42
CA SER A 139 -6.14 -48.60 -13.26
C SER A 139 -6.49 -49.96 -12.62
N GLY A 140 -5.72 -50.43 -11.63
CA GLY A 140 -5.99 -51.67 -10.89
C GLY A 140 -7.28 -51.66 -10.06
N VAL A 141 -7.64 -50.53 -9.43
CA VAL A 141 -8.86 -50.44 -8.59
C VAL A 141 -10.11 -50.29 -9.46
N ARG A 142 -10.04 -49.46 -10.52
CA ARG A 142 -11.14 -49.31 -11.51
C ARG A 142 -11.47 -50.63 -12.22
N HIS A 143 -10.46 -51.42 -12.57
CA HIS A 143 -10.67 -52.72 -13.22
C HIS A 143 -11.32 -53.74 -12.26
N ARG A 144 -10.93 -53.73 -10.98
CA ARG A 144 -11.54 -54.58 -9.94
C ARG A 144 -12.98 -54.16 -9.60
N LEU A 145 -13.28 -52.86 -9.58
CA LEU A 145 -14.64 -52.33 -9.38
C LEU A 145 -15.57 -52.70 -10.54
N LYS A 146 -15.16 -52.49 -11.79
CA LYS A 146 -15.95 -52.92 -12.97
C LYS A 146 -16.20 -54.43 -12.99
N ALA A 147 -15.18 -55.23 -12.67
CA ALA A 147 -15.33 -56.69 -12.61
C ALA A 147 -16.27 -57.14 -11.48
N PHE A 148 -16.26 -56.44 -10.34
CA PHE A 148 -17.16 -56.70 -9.23
C PHE A 148 -18.62 -56.31 -9.53
N GLU A 149 -18.85 -55.14 -10.11
CA GLU A 149 -20.17 -54.69 -10.55
C GLU A 149 -20.76 -55.62 -11.63
N ALA A 150 -19.94 -56.04 -12.60
CA ALA A 150 -20.34 -57.01 -13.62
C ALA A 150 -20.75 -58.37 -12.99
N ARG A 151 -20.01 -58.85 -11.98
CA ARG A 151 -20.36 -60.08 -11.23
C ARG A 151 -21.68 -59.94 -10.45
N LEU A 152 -21.94 -58.79 -9.82
CA LEU A 152 -23.20 -58.53 -9.12
C LEU A 152 -24.39 -58.48 -10.08
N LYS A 153 -24.22 -57.85 -11.26
CA LYS A 153 -25.25 -57.77 -12.29
C LYS A 153 -25.59 -59.17 -12.84
N LYS A 154 -24.58 -60.01 -13.08
CA LYS A 154 -24.75 -61.40 -13.53
C LYS A 154 -25.48 -62.27 -12.49
N LYS A 155 -25.17 -62.12 -11.20
CA LYS A 155 -25.89 -62.80 -10.10
C LYS A 155 -27.35 -62.37 -9.98
N ARG A 156 -27.66 -61.07 -10.20
CA ARG A 156 -29.04 -60.56 -10.19
C ARG A 156 -29.87 -61.09 -11.38
N ILE A 157 -29.27 -61.22 -12.56
CA ILE A 157 -29.94 -61.75 -13.74
C ILE A 157 -30.22 -63.25 -13.58
N ASN A 158 -29.26 -64.04 -13.10
CA ASN A 158 -29.47 -65.48 -12.86
C ASN A 158 -30.56 -65.78 -11.82
N ARG A 159 -30.76 -64.89 -10.83
CA ARG A 159 -31.85 -65.03 -9.84
C ARG A 159 -33.24 -64.75 -10.41
N LYS A 160 -33.36 -64.00 -11.51
CA LYS A 160 -34.64 -63.68 -12.16
C LYS A 160 -35.09 -64.73 -13.18
N ILE A 161 -34.21 -65.63 -13.61
CA ILE A 161 -34.49 -66.65 -14.63
C ILE A 161 -34.95 -67.99 -13.99
N ASN A 162 -34.76 -68.17 -12.68
CA ASN A 162 -35.17 -69.35 -11.91
C ASN A 162 -36.42 -69.12 -11.04
N ILE A 163 -37.39 -68.32 -11.51
CA ILE A 163 -38.73 -68.21 -10.93
C ILE A 163 -39.74 -68.52 -12.04
#